data_AF-A0A7J4R4H4-F1
#
_entry.id   AF-A0A7J4R4H4-F1
#
_cell.length_a   1.000
_cell.length_b   1.000
_cell.length_c   1.000
_cell.angle_alpha   90.00
_cell.angle_beta   90.00
_cell.angle_gamma   90.00
#
_symmetry.space_group_name_H-M   'P 1'
#
loop_
_entity.id
_entity.type
_entity.pdbx_description
1 polymer ?
#
loop_
_entity_poly.entity_id
_entity_poly.type
_entity_poly.pdbx_seq_one_letter_code
_entity_poly.pdbx_strand_id
1 'polypeptide(L)'
;MSEYVDEKAERFERLWEGMTPKGYNRAKSLKFRQYMRQHVLQKFHKRKPTQFTSVQDNHYNHNFSSKEHFLTKENCKKYWMGELQAEIKESENF
;
A
#
# COMPACT_ATOMS: atom_id res chain seq x y z
N MET A 1 -21.20 -9.62 10.15
CA MET A 1 -19.99 -8.80 9.96
C MET A 1 -18.93 -9.42 9.04
N SER A 2 -18.95 -10.73 8.73
CA SER A 2 -17.93 -11.36 7.87
C SER A 2 -18.15 -11.14 6.36
N GLU A 3 -19.40 -11.09 5.89
CA GLU A 3 -19.73 -10.92 4.46
C GLU A 3 -19.17 -9.62 3.86
N TYR A 4 -19.24 -8.50 4.59
CA TYR A 4 -18.76 -7.21 4.10
C TYR A 4 -17.23 -7.15 3.90
N VAL A 5 -16.49 -7.87 4.75
CA VAL A 5 -15.02 -7.99 4.65
C VAL A 5 -14.66 -8.83 3.42
N ASP A 6 -15.44 -9.88 3.17
CA ASP A 6 -15.27 -10.75 2.01
C ASP A 6 -15.54 -10.00 0.69
N GLU A 7 -16.65 -9.26 0.59
CA GLU A 7 -16.98 -8.45 -0.61
C GLU A 7 -15.89 -7.40 -0.93
N LYS A 8 -15.31 -6.78 0.10
CA LYS A 8 -14.24 -5.79 -0.05
C LYS A 8 -12.94 -6.45 -0.53
N ALA A 9 -12.62 -7.65 -0.03
CA ALA A 9 -11.47 -8.43 -0.45
C ALA A 9 -11.63 -8.95 -1.88
N GLU A 10 -12.81 -9.46 -2.23
CA GLU A 10 -13.15 -9.85 -3.60
C GLU A 10 -13.01 -8.69 -4.58
N ARG A 11 -13.50 -7.51 -4.21
CA ARG A 11 -13.36 -6.31 -5.04
C ARG A 11 -11.91 -5.94 -5.29
N PHE A 12 -11.03 -6.12 -4.30
CA PHE A 12 -9.59 -5.96 -4.48
C PHE A 12 -9.04 -6.95 -5.50
N GLU A 13 -9.38 -8.23 -5.39
CA GLU A 13 -8.89 -9.26 -6.32
C GLU A 13 -9.36 -8.99 -7.75
N ARG A 14 -10.63 -8.64 -7.93
CA ARG A 14 -11.19 -8.27 -9.23
C ARG A 14 -10.46 -7.09 -9.85
N LEU A 15 -10.19 -6.02 -9.10
CA LEU A 15 -9.46 -4.85 -9.59
C LEU A 15 -7.97 -5.14 -9.83
N TRP A 16 -7.36 -5.96 -8.99
CA TRP A 16 -5.96 -6.35 -9.09
C TRP A 16 -5.69 -7.16 -10.36
N GLU A 17 -6.59 -8.08 -10.70
CA GLU A 17 -6.54 -8.83 -11.95
C GLU A 17 -7.07 -8.00 -13.12
N GLY A 18 -7.95 -7.03 -12.87
CA GLY A 18 -8.53 -6.18 -13.92
C GLY A 18 -9.84 -6.75 -14.47
N MET A 19 -10.49 -7.66 -13.72
CA MET A 19 -11.85 -8.10 -13.97
C MET A 19 -12.80 -6.93 -13.78
N THR A 20 -13.51 -6.59 -14.85
CA THR A 20 -14.62 -5.63 -14.83
C THR A 20 -15.90 -6.33 -15.28
N PRO A 21 -17.08 -5.77 -15.02
CA PRO A 21 -18.34 -6.34 -15.53
C PRO A 21 -18.36 -6.47 -17.06
N LYS A 22 -17.54 -5.68 -17.76
CA LYS A 22 -17.39 -5.70 -19.23
C LYS A 22 -16.28 -6.62 -19.73
N GLY A 23 -15.65 -7.40 -18.84
CA GLY A 23 -14.54 -8.29 -19.13
C GLY A 23 -13.19 -7.83 -18.54
N TYR A 24 -12.12 -8.45 -19.01
CA TYR A 24 -10.75 -8.22 -18.53
C TYR A 24 -10.14 -6.93 -19.10
N ASN A 25 -9.59 -6.08 -18.23
CA ASN A 25 -8.95 -4.82 -18.59
C ASN A 25 -7.58 -4.66 -17.91
N ARG A 26 -6.53 -5.05 -18.63
CA ARG A 26 -5.13 -4.96 -18.17
C ARG A 26 -4.71 -3.54 -17.80
N ALA A 27 -5.14 -2.52 -18.55
CA ALA A 27 -4.75 -1.14 -18.30
C ALA A 27 -5.28 -0.62 -16.96
N LYS A 28 -6.52 -0.99 -16.60
CA LYS A 28 -7.10 -0.66 -15.30
C LYS A 28 -6.40 -1.38 -14.15
N SER A 29 -6.07 -2.67 -14.33
CA SER A 29 -5.29 -3.43 -13.36
C SER A 29 -3.92 -2.79 -13.09
N LEU A 30 -3.20 -2.40 -14.15
CA LEU A 30 -1.89 -1.73 -14.00
C LEU A 30 -2.00 -0.38 -13.28
N LYS A 31 -3.00 0.44 -13.62
CA LYS A 31 -3.26 1.70 -12.91
C LYS A 31 -3.60 1.47 -11.44
N PHE A 32 -4.41 0.45 -11.13
CA PHE A 32 -4.76 0.10 -9.76
C PHE A 32 -3.53 -0.37 -8.96
N ARG A 33 -2.70 -1.25 -9.54
CA ARG A 33 -1.43 -1.68 -8.91
C ARG A 33 -0.51 -0.49 -8.65
N GLN A 34 -0.40 0.44 -9.59
CA GLN A 34 0.40 1.66 -9.42
C GLN A 34 -0.15 2.55 -8.28
N TYR A 35 -1.47 2.75 -8.23
CA TYR A 35 -2.13 3.49 -7.15
C TYR A 35 -1.82 2.87 -5.78
N MET A 36 -2.03 1.56 -5.64
CA MET A 36 -1.77 0.85 -4.38
C MET A 36 -0.30 1.00 -3.97
N ARG A 37 0.63 0.84 -4.91
CA ARG A 37 2.06 1.02 -4.64
C ARG A 37 2.39 2.41 -4.12
N GLN A 38 1.86 3.45 -4.76
CA GLN A 38 2.11 4.83 -4.32
C GLN A 38 1.56 5.08 -2.91
N HIS A 39 0.34 4.62 -2.62
CA HIS A 39 -0.31 4.88 -1.35
C HIS A 39 0.29 4.08 -0.19
N VAL A 40 0.60 2.80 -0.41
CA VAL A 40 1.30 1.95 0.56
C VAL A 40 2.67 2.56 0.85
N LEU A 41 3.42 2.91 -0.19
CA LEU A 41 4.74 3.53 -0.04
C LEU A 41 4.68 4.84 0.74
N GLN A 42 3.76 5.76 0.40
CA GLN A 42 3.61 7.02 1.12
C GLN A 42 3.24 6.83 2.60
N LYS A 43 2.46 5.80 2.94
CA LYS A 43 2.12 5.50 4.34
C LYS A 43 3.33 5.05 5.15
N PHE A 44 4.18 4.21 4.58
CA PHE A 44 5.44 3.80 5.22
C PHE A 44 6.50 4.90 5.23
N HIS A 45 6.48 5.80 4.24
CA HIS A 45 7.41 6.95 4.15
C HIS A 45 6.91 8.19 4.90
N LYS A 46 5.88 8.09 5.76
CA LYS A 46 5.46 9.22 6.59
C LYS A 46 6.60 9.63 7.51
N ARG A 47 7.23 10.72 7.07
CA ARG A 47 8.43 11.39 7.55
C ARG A 47 8.46 11.51 9.07
N LYS A 48 9.37 10.79 9.73
CA LYS A 48 9.87 11.23 11.04
C LYS A 48 10.96 12.29 10.80
N PRO A 49 10.92 13.45 11.47
CA PRO A 49 11.97 14.48 11.35
C PRO A 49 13.34 13.98 11.85
N THR A 50 13.40 12.81 12.49
CA THR A 50 14.62 12.16 12.95
C THR A 50 15.23 11.20 11.92
N GLN A 51 14.63 11.02 10.74
CA GLN A 51 15.11 10.11 9.69
C GLN A 51 15.87 10.80 8.54
N PHE A 52 16.29 12.06 8.71
CA PHE A 52 17.28 12.67 7.81
C PHE A 52 18.64 12.02 8.07
N THR A 53 19.34 11.60 7.00
CA THR A 53 20.64 10.91 7.13
C THR A 53 21.76 11.87 7.52
N SER A 54 21.59 13.16 7.20
CA SER A 54 22.47 14.25 7.60
C SER A 54 21.77 15.60 7.39
N VAL A 55 22.10 16.60 8.22
CA VAL A 55 21.51 17.96 8.22
C VAL A 55 21.81 18.75 6.93
N GLN A 56 22.74 18.27 6.10
CA GLN A 56 23.37 19.08 5.03
C GLN A 56 22.92 18.69 3.62
N ASP A 57 22.36 17.50 3.43
CA ASP A 57 22.01 17.02 2.10
C ASP A 57 20.57 16.50 2.10
N ASN A 58 19.74 16.99 1.18
CA ASN A 58 18.33 16.61 1.00
C ASN A 58 18.16 15.14 0.52
N HIS A 59 19.16 14.29 0.73
CA HIS A 59 19.11 12.88 0.41
C HIS A 59 18.50 12.08 1.56
N TYR A 60 17.52 11.26 1.22
CA TYR A 60 16.81 10.39 2.16
C TYR A 60 17.56 9.07 2.32
N ASN A 61 17.41 8.43 3.48
CA ASN A 61 17.98 7.12 3.73
C ASN A 61 17.27 6.08 2.84
N HIS A 62 17.87 5.77 1.69
CA HIS A 62 17.38 4.72 0.79
C HIS A 62 17.60 3.31 1.37
N ASN A 63 18.15 3.13 2.59
CA ASN A 63 18.27 1.83 3.24
C ASN A 63 16.92 1.23 3.70
N PHE A 64 15.83 2.02 3.67
CA PHE A 64 14.45 1.50 3.77
C PHE A 64 13.85 1.09 2.41
N SER A 65 14.57 1.33 1.31
CA SER A 65 14.13 1.18 -0.08
C SER A 65 14.46 -0.20 -0.66
N SER A 66 14.17 -1.29 0.06
CA SER A 66 13.77 -2.50 -0.66
C SER A 66 12.32 -2.31 -1.09
N LYS A 67 12.11 -1.49 -2.14
CA LYS A 67 10.80 -1.20 -2.76
C LYS A 67 9.98 -2.48 -2.99
N GLU A 68 10.66 -3.60 -3.18
CA GLU A 68 10.06 -4.90 -3.47
C GLU A 68 9.48 -5.59 -2.25
N HIS A 69 10.04 -5.39 -1.05
CA HIS A 69 9.57 -6.04 0.18
C HIS A 69 8.24 -5.48 0.69
N PHE A 70 8.00 -4.17 0.52
CA PHE A 70 6.77 -3.54 0.99
C PHE A 70 5.65 -3.53 -0.05
N LEU A 71 5.96 -3.66 -1.34
CA LEU A 71 5.00 -3.58 -2.45
C LEU A 71 4.47 -4.95 -2.88
N THR A 72 4.29 -5.87 -1.93
CA THR A 72 3.65 -7.16 -2.16
C THR A 72 2.14 -6.99 -2.34
N LYS A 73 1.50 -7.93 -3.07
CA LYS A 73 0.03 -7.98 -3.22
C LYS A 73 -0.63 -8.04 -1.84
N GLU A 74 -0.04 -8.77 -0.90
CA GLU A 74 -0.56 -8.92 0.46
C GLU A 74 -0.56 -7.60 1.24
N ASN A 75 0.54 -6.84 1.23
CA ASN A 75 0.60 -5.54 1.90
C ASN A 75 -0.37 -4.53 1.28
N CYS A 76 -0.52 -4.57 -0.05
CA CYS A 76 -1.55 -3.79 -0.74
C CYS A 76 -2.95 -4.21 -0.30
N LYS A 77 -3.20 -5.52 -0.12
CA LYS A 77 -4.49 -6.04 0.38
C LYS A 77 -4.75 -5.58 1.82
N LYS A 78 -3.77 -5.70 2.74
CA LYS A 78 -3.87 -5.20 4.11
C LYS A 78 -4.17 -3.70 4.16
N TYR A 79 -3.52 -2.90 3.29
CA TYR A 79 -3.83 -1.47 3.14
C TYR A 79 -5.26 -1.22 2.64
N TRP A 80 -5.71 -1.97 1.63
CA TRP A 80 -7.07 -1.88 1.10
C TRP A 80 -8.11 -2.20 2.16
N MET A 81 -7.89 -3.27 2.92
CA MET A 81 -8.79 -3.73 3.97
C MET A 81 -8.85 -2.72 5.12
N GLY A 82 -7.78 -1.95 5.35
CA GLY A 82 -7.68 -0.94 6.41
C GLY A 82 -6.85 -1.43 7.60
N GLU A 83 -6.46 -2.70 7.61
CA GLU A 83 -5.63 -3.33 8.65
C GLU A 83 -4.28 -2.64 8.76
N LEU A 84 -3.66 -2.29 7.63
CA LEU A 84 -2.36 -1.61 7.64
C LEU A 84 -2.42 -0.23 8.30
N GLN A 85 -3.57 0.47 8.21
CA GLN A 85 -3.74 1.76 8.88
C GLN A 85 -3.92 1.59 10.39
N ALA A 86 -4.54 0.49 10.82
CA ALA A 86 -4.70 0.15 12.22
C ALA A 86 -3.35 -0.22 12.86
N GLU A 87 -2.54 -1.07 12.19
CA GLU A 87 -1.20 -1.45 12.66
C GLU A 87 -0.26 -0.25 12.79
N ILE A 88 -0.26 0.66 11.79
CA ILE A 88 0.54 1.89 11.86
C ILE A 88 0.08 2.77 13.03
N LYS A 89 -1.23 2.95 13.21
CA LYS A 89 -1.78 3.76 14.29
C LYS A 89 -1.47 3.16 15.67
N GLU A 90 -1.51 1.84 15.80
CA GLU A 90 -1.13 1.14 17.03
C GLU A 90 0.36 1.31 17.33
N SER A 91 1.22 1.17 16.32
CA SER A 91 2.66 1.43 16.44
C SER A 91 3.01 2.91 16.70
N GLU A 92 2.13 3.86 16.39
CA GLU A 92 2.30 5.28 16.75
C GLU A 92 1.97 5.57 18.22
N ASN A 93 1.27 4.65 18.91
CA ASN A 93 0.77 4.84 20.28
C ASN A 93 1.62 4.14 21.35
N PHE A 94 2.71 3.46 20.94
CA PHE A 94 3.76 2.89 21.77
C PHE A 94 5.07 3.69 21.60
#